data_AF-A0A2E9QS83-F1
#
_entry.id   AF-A0A2E9QS83-F1
#
_cell.length_a   1.000
_cell.length_b   1.000
_cell.length_c   1.000
_cell.angle_alpha   90.00
_cell.angle_beta   90.00
_cell.angle_gamma   90.00
#
_symmetry.space_group_name_H-M   'P 1'
#
loop_
_entity.id
_entity.type
_entity.pdbx_description
1 polymer ?
#
loop_
_entity_poly.entity_id
_entity_poly.type
_entity_poly.pdbx_seq_one_letter_code
_entity_poly.pdbx_strand_id
1 'polypeptide(L)'
;MKTKEKVKELRMKYKQSVFQKHPVESFQHATAVVEGLLELDLSMDEALTQAGKWMLAHTKGPSIDEWKGLLRYHMDLISKRELTALERRQAFEVTYFFVIGMKKWHRNLKKIPQLYDAVIGATIPILSQSKDIPTKTRLLLIRAVEDVLATLDKSPKGRYRLAELRMHRGLLMADSKQPNDVDLGLRLLRQQATIFSKLAAKSYEGASEMVDKVKAYMEEIKKKLDDQIAS
;
A
#
# COMPACT_ATOMS: atom_id res chain seq x y z
N MET A 1 6.80 29.20 -12.62
CA MET A 1 8.24 28.90 -12.85
C MET A 1 8.95 28.34 -11.61
N LYS A 2 8.86 29.00 -10.44
CA LYS A 2 9.60 28.62 -9.21
C LYS A 2 9.44 27.17 -8.73
N THR A 3 8.25 26.56 -8.79
CA THR A 3 8.03 25.19 -8.29
C THR A 3 8.79 24.14 -9.10
N LYS A 4 8.79 24.24 -10.44
CA LYS A 4 9.48 23.27 -11.31
C LYS A 4 11.00 23.29 -11.09
N GLU A 5 11.57 24.47 -10.85
CA GLU A 5 12.98 24.64 -10.55
C GLU A 5 13.33 24.04 -9.18
N LYS A 6 12.53 24.33 -8.14
CA LYS A 6 12.73 23.74 -6.80
C LYS A 6 12.59 22.21 -6.79
N VAL A 7 11.64 21.65 -7.54
CA VAL A 7 11.51 20.20 -7.72
C VAL A 7 12.76 19.61 -8.38
N LYS A 8 13.32 20.31 -9.39
CA LYS A 8 14.58 19.88 -10.04
C LYS A 8 15.75 19.93 -9.05
N GLU A 9 15.85 20.96 -8.23
CA GLU A 9 16.87 21.07 -7.18
C GLU A 9 16.77 19.94 -6.15
N LEU A 10 15.56 19.65 -5.65
CA LEU A 10 15.32 18.53 -4.74
C LEU A 10 15.74 17.19 -5.37
N ARG A 11 15.41 16.98 -6.64
CA ARG A 11 15.86 15.78 -7.38
C ARG A 11 17.38 15.67 -7.43
N MET A 12 18.06 16.78 -7.70
CA MET A 12 19.53 16.80 -7.78
C MET A 12 20.16 16.52 -6.41
N LYS A 13 19.62 17.12 -5.33
CA LYS A 13 20.03 16.84 -3.95
C LYS A 13 19.84 15.35 -3.61
N TYR A 14 18.69 14.77 -3.95
CA TYR A 14 18.43 13.35 -3.75
C TYR A 14 19.43 12.47 -4.50
N LYS A 15 19.65 12.74 -5.79
CA LYS A 15 20.60 11.99 -6.62
C LYS A 15 22.01 12.00 -6.00
N GLN A 16 22.45 13.15 -5.50
CA GLN A 16 23.75 13.28 -4.83
C GLN A 16 23.78 12.53 -3.51
N SER A 17 22.70 12.60 -2.71
CA SER A 17 22.66 12.01 -1.38
C SER A 17 22.63 10.48 -1.39
N VAL A 18 22.18 9.85 -2.47
CA VAL A 18 22.13 8.38 -2.61
C VAL A 18 23.25 7.81 -3.49
N PHE A 19 24.11 8.66 -4.06
CA PHE A 19 25.22 8.20 -4.89
C PHE A 19 26.18 7.34 -4.05
N GLN A 20 26.40 6.09 -4.49
CA GLN A 20 27.23 5.09 -3.80
C GLN A 20 26.78 4.74 -2.37
N LYS A 21 25.56 5.11 -1.96
CA LYS A 21 25.01 4.74 -0.65
C LYS A 21 24.40 3.35 -0.64
N HIS A 22 24.28 2.82 0.58
CA HIS A 22 23.57 1.57 0.84
C HIS A 22 22.08 1.71 0.47
N PRO A 23 21.40 0.68 -0.07
CA PRO A 23 20.01 0.78 -0.48
C PRO A 23 19.05 1.26 0.63
N VAL A 24 19.29 0.86 1.88
CA VAL A 24 18.49 1.29 3.05
C VAL A 24 18.47 2.82 3.20
N GLU A 25 19.62 3.48 3.05
CA GLU A 25 19.72 4.94 3.14
C GLU A 25 18.92 5.61 2.01
N SER A 26 18.85 4.98 0.84
CA SER A 26 18.09 5.52 -0.29
C SER A 26 16.58 5.56 -0.03
N PHE A 27 16.05 4.60 0.72
CA PHE A 27 14.64 4.57 1.14
C PHE A 27 14.36 5.66 2.18
N GLN A 28 15.26 5.84 3.15
CA GLN A 28 15.17 6.92 4.14
C GLN A 28 15.26 8.31 3.49
N HIS A 29 16.16 8.48 2.52
CA HIS A 29 16.25 9.75 1.79
C HIS A 29 15.02 9.98 0.91
N ALA A 30 14.36 8.93 0.43
CA ALA A 30 13.14 9.07 -0.36
C ALA A 30 11.95 9.58 0.48
N THR A 31 11.84 9.21 1.76
CA THR A 31 10.82 9.77 2.66
C THR A 31 11.07 11.25 2.94
N ALA A 32 12.33 11.66 3.16
CA ALA A 32 12.69 13.07 3.29
C ALA A 32 12.36 13.90 2.02
N VAL A 33 12.50 13.29 0.84
CA VAL A 33 12.08 13.94 -0.41
C VAL A 33 10.56 14.13 -0.50
N VAL A 34 9.76 13.19 0.01
CA VAL A 34 8.29 13.35 0.05
C VAL A 34 7.93 14.60 0.83
N GLU A 35 8.53 14.80 2.00
CA GLU A 35 8.32 15.99 2.82
C GLU A 35 8.67 17.28 2.06
N GLY A 36 9.85 17.35 1.44
CA GLY A 36 10.23 18.50 0.63
C GLY A 36 9.32 18.73 -0.59
N LEU A 37 8.71 17.69 -1.15
CA LEU A 37 7.73 17.83 -2.24
C LEU A 37 6.37 18.33 -1.73
N LEU A 38 5.95 17.92 -0.53
CA LEU A 38 4.73 18.43 0.12
C LEU A 38 4.86 19.93 0.44
N GLU A 39 6.03 20.39 0.88
CA GLU A 39 6.34 21.82 1.09
C GLU A 39 6.28 22.66 -0.20
N LEU A 40 6.27 22.00 -1.36
CA LEU A 40 6.13 22.63 -2.68
C LEU A 40 4.71 22.53 -3.24
N ASP A 41 3.73 22.31 -2.35
CA ASP A 41 2.30 22.20 -2.65
C ASP A 41 1.92 21.01 -3.56
N LEU A 42 2.76 19.98 -3.65
CA LEU A 42 2.36 18.73 -4.29
C LEU A 42 1.43 17.95 -3.37
N SER A 43 0.42 17.31 -3.96
CA SER A 43 -0.39 16.36 -3.22
C SER A 43 0.44 15.15 -2.78
N MET A 44 0.03 14.48 -1.70
CA MET A 44 0.76 13.33 -1.16
C MET A 44 0.93 12.19 -2.19
N ASP A 45 -0.05 11.96 -3.06
CA ASP A 45 0.06 10.94 -4.10
C ASP A 45 1.06 11.33 -5.21
N GLU A 46 1.14 12.62 -5.56
CA GLU A 46 2.16 13.13 -6.47
C GLU A 46 3.56 13.07 -5.86
N ALA A 47 3.70 13.49 -4.60
CA ALA A 47 4.97 13.47 -3.87
C ALA A 47 5.53 12.05 -3.76
N LEU A 48 4.72 11.08 -3.32
CA LEU A 48 5.08 9.66 -3.29
C LEU A 48 5.47 9.12 -4.65
N THR A 49 4.68 9.43 -5.68
CA THR A 49 4.94 8.97 -7.05
C THR A 49 6.26 9.51 -7.58
N GLN A 50 6.57 10.79 -7.34
CA GLN A 50 7.82 11.39 -7.78
C GLN A 50 9.03 10.86 -6.99
N ALA A 51 8.96 10.86 -5.66
CA ALA A 51 10.03 10.33 -4.81
C ALA A 51 10.33 8.85 -5.16
N GLY A 52 9.29 8.05 -5.35
CA GLY A 52 9.41 6.65 -5.76
C GLY A 52 10.09 6.49 -7.12
N LYS A 53 9.75 7.32 -8.12
CA LYS A 53 10.43 7.31 -9.43
C LYS A 53 11.92 7.64 -9.29
N TRP A 54 12.28 8.59 -8.44
CA TRP A 54 13.68 8.97 -8.24
C TRP A 54 14.47 7.88 -7.52
N MET A 55 13.86 7.27 -6.49
CA MET A 55 14.44 6.12 -5.80
C MET A 55 14.74 4.97 -6.77
N LEU A 56 13.75 4.55 -7.56
CA LEU A 56 13.94 3.45 -8.52
C LEU A 56 14.96 3.78 -9.63
N ALA A 57 15.19 5.05 -9.93
CA ALA A 57 16.14 5.48 -10.96
C ALA A 57 17.58 5.60 -10.44
N HIS A 58 17.77 5.80 -9.13
CA HIS A 58 19.07 6.15 -8.56
C HIS A 58 19.58 5.14 -7.51
N THR A 59 18.74 4.21 -7.07
CA THR A 59 19.10 3.16 -6.10
C THR A 59 19.42 1.85 -6.82
N LYS A 60 20.51 1.19 -6.40
CA LYS A 60 20.77 -0.20 -6.80
C LYS A 60 19.76 -1.12 -6.13
N GLY A 61 19.29 -2.15 -6.84
CA GLY A 61 18.36 -3.12 -6.27
C GLY A 61 18.94 -3.81 -5.04
N PRO A 62 18.22 -3.89 -3.91
CA PRO A 62 18.75 -4.53 -2.71
C PRO A 62 19.03 -6.02 -2.94
N SER A 63 20.06 -6.53 -2.28
CA SER A 63 20.32 -7.95 -2.07
C SER A 63 19.20 -8.58 -1.25
N ILE A 64 19.14 -9.92 -1.23
CA ILE A 64 18.13 -10.66 -0.47
C ILE A 64 18.18 -10.32 1.02
N ASP A 65 19.38 -10.19 1.59
CA ASP A 65 19.52 -9.92 3.03
C ASP A 65 19.20 -8.46 3.37
N GLU A 66 19.50 -7.53 2.47
CA GLU A 66 19.04 -6.13 2.60
C GLU A 66 17.50 -6.06 2.54
N TRP A 67 16.85 -6.83 1.67
CA TRP A 67 15.38 -6.94 1.64
C TRP A 67 14.80 -7.47 2.94
N LYS A 68 15.41 -8.50 3.54
CA LYS A 68 15.00 -9.02 4.85
C LYS A 68 15.20 -7.98 5.95
N GLY A 69 16.32 -7.25 5.93
CA GLY A 69 16.60 -6.18 6.88
C GLY A 69 15.57 -5.04 6.78
N LEU A 70 15.28 -4.59 5.56
CA LEU A 70 14.24 -3.59 5.29
C LEU A 70 12.86 -4.08 5.73
N LEU A 71 12.52 -5.34 5.47
CA LEU A 71 11.25 -5.90 5.92
C LEU A 71 11.18 -5.95 7.44
N ARG A 72 12.25 -6.34 8.14
CA ARG A 72 12.29 -6.36 9.60
C ARG A 72 12.06 -4.97 10.17
N TYR A 73 12.79 -3.97 9.67
CA TYR A 73 12.58 -2.57 10.05
C TYR A 73 11.14 -2.12 9.82
N HIS A 74 10.55 -2.47 8.68
CA HIS A 74 9.16 -2.16 8.37
C HIS A 74 8.20 -2.86 9.34
N MET A 75 8.40 -4.15 9.61
CA MET A 75 7.58 -4.92 10.57
C MET A 75 7.70 -4.38 12.00
N ASP A 76 8.89 -3.95 12.42
CA ASP A 76 9.10 -3.34 13.74
C ASP A 76 8.30 -2.03 13.84
N LEU A 77 8.33 -1.21 12.78
CA LEU A 77 7.58 0.03 12.70
C LEU A 77 6.07 -0.21 12.81
N ILE A 78 5.52 -1.20 12.11
CA ILE A 78 4.06 -1.46 12.13
C ILE A 78 3.60 -2.20 13.39
N SER A 79 4.52 -2.86 14.12
CA SER A 79 4.19 -3.64 15.32
C SER A 79 3.88 -2.77 16.56
N LYS A 80 4.26 -1.49 16.52
CA LYS A 80 3.97 -0.52 17.57
C LYS A 80 2.46 -0.33 17.69
N ARG A 81 1.93 -0.44 18.91
CA ARG A 81 0.48 -0.35 19.19
C ARG A 81 -0.11 1.03 18.89
N GLU A 82 0.66 2.08 19.09
CA GLU A 82 0.24 3.46 18.84
C GLU A 82 1.33 4.22 18.11
N LEU A 83 1.12 4.42 16.81
CA LEU A 83 1.98 5.27 15.98
C LEU A 83 1.47 6.71 16.03
N THR A 84 2.39 7.66 16.22
CA THR A 84 2.10 9.08 16.01
C THR A 84 1.70 9.35 14.55
N ALA A 85 1.04 10.49 14.26
CA ALA A 85 0.67 10.83 12.88
C ALA A 85 1.89 10.86 11.93
N LEU A 86 3.02 11.36 12.41
CA LEU A 86 4.29 11.36 11.67
C LEU A 86 4.79 9.94 11.40
N GLU A 87 4.81 9.07 12.42
CA GLU A 87 5.26 7.69 12.24
C GLU A 87 4.32 6.90 11.31
N ARG A 88 3.00 7.14 11.37
CA ARG A 88 2.04 6.53 10.43
C ARG A 88 2.30 6.98 9.00
N ARG A 89 2.58 8.27 8.79
CA ARG A 89 2.95 8.82 7.48
C ARG A 89 4.23 8.15 6.95
N GLN A 90 5.27 8.11 7.76
CA GLN A 90 6.54 7.48 7.41
C GLN A 90 6.37 5.98 7.12
N ALA A 91 5.59 5.27 7.94
CA ALA A 91 5.31 3.87 7.72
C ALA A 91 4.59 3.64 6.39
N PHE A 92 3.63 4.50 6.06
CA PHE A 92 2.94 4.48 4.77
C PHE A 92 3.90 4.71 3.58
N GLU A 93 4.75 5.75 3.66
CA GLU A 93 5.74 6.07 2.63
C GLU A 93 6.72 4.92 2.42
N VAL A 94 7.27 4.37 3.51
CA VAL A 94 8.18 3.22 3.46
C VAL A 94 7.50 1.99 2.84
N THR A 95 6.25 1.70 3.23
CA THR A 95 5.46 0.60 2.64
C THR A 95 5.34 0.79 1.14
N TYR A 96 4.96 1.98 0.70
CA TYR A 96 4.82 2.30 -0.72
C TYR A 96 6.12 2.10 -1.50
N PHE A 97 7.23 2.61 -0.98
CA PHE A 97 8.55 2.44 -1.60
C PHE A 97 8.97 0.97 -1.64
N PHE A 98 8.69 0.21 -0.59
CA PHE A 98 8.97 -1.22 -0.54
C PHE A 98 8.26 -1.94 -1.70
N VAL A 99 6.96 -1.69 -1.84
CA VAL A 99 6.11 -2.33 -2.85
C VAL A 99 6.57 -2.00 -4.27
N ILE A 100 6.79 -0.72 -4.60
CA ILE A 100 7.25 -0.35 -5.95
C ILE A 100 8.68 -0.85 -6.24
N GLY A 101 9.53 -0.94 -5.21
CA GLY A 101 10.86 -1.53 -5.27
C GLY A 101 10.80 -3.01 -5.62
N MET A 102 9.89 -3.76 -4.98
CA MET A 102 9.67 -5.17 -5.29
C MET A 102 9.28 -5.36 -6.74
N LYS A 103 8.39 -4.52 -7.29
CA LYS A 103 8.00 -4.58 -8.72
C LYS A 103 9.22 -4.42 -9.64
N LYS A 104 10.05 -3.41 -9.38
CA LYS A 104 11.22 -3.09 -10.21
C LYS A 104 12.29 -4.18 -10.13
N TRP A 105 12.59 -4.65 -8.92
CA TRP A 105 13.70 -5.57 -8.65
C TRP A 105 13.24 -7.03 -8.46
N HIS A 106 12.01 -7.35 -8.88
CA HIS A 106 11.34 -8.64 -8.69
C HIS A 106 12.16 -9.87 -9.13
N ARG A 107 13.06 -9.73 -10.13
CA ARG A 107 13.88 -10.85 -10.65
C ARG A 107 14.75 -11.47 -9.55
N ASN A 108 15.19 -10.66 -8.59
CA ASN A 108 15.98 -11.11 -7.43
C ASN A 108 15.10 -11.74 -6.34
N LEU A 109 13.78 -11.52 -6.39
CA LEU A 109 12.81 -11.88 -5.36
C LEU A 109 11.92 -13.07 -5.71
N LYS A 110 11.90 -13.53 -6.97
CA LYS A 110 11.07 -14.65 -7.44
C LYS A 110 11.28 -15.95 -6.63
N LYS A 111 12.43 -16.10 -5.96
CA LYS A 111 12.77 -17.27 -5.15
C LYS A 111 12.31 -17.17 -3.68
N ILE A 112 11.65 -16.08 -3.27
CA ILE A 112 11.27 -15.85 -1.86
C ILE A 112 9.78 -15.45 -1.78
N PRO A 113 8.83 -16.39 -2.02
CA PRO A 113 7.40 -16.12 -1.92
C PRO A 113 6.97 -15.53 -0.56
N GLN A 114 7.67 -15.89 0.52
CA GLN A 114 7.38 -15.43 1.87
C GLN A 114 7.54 -13.91 2.03
N LEU A 115 8.42 -13.28 1.23
CA LEU A 115 8.63 -11.84 1.27
C LEU A 115 7.38 -11.09 0.78
N TYR A 116 6.70 -11.61 -0.24
CA TYR A 116 5.47 -11.02 -0.75
C TYR A 116 4.33 -11.17 0.26
N ASP A 117 4.16 -12.36 0.84
CA ASP A 117 3.13 -12.58 1.87
C ASP A 117 3.34 -11.66 3.10
N ALA A 118 4.59 -11.43 3.49
CA ALA A 118 4.93 -10.52 4.59
C ALA A 118 4.58 -9.06 4.27
N VAL A 119 4.87 -8.60 3.06
CA VAL A 119 4.59 -7.21 2.63
C VAL A 119 3.10 -6.92 2.56
N ILE A 120 2.30 -7.86 2.05
CA ILE A 120 0.84 -7.69 2.05
C ILE A 120 0.32 -7.72 3.48
N GLY A 121 0.82 -8.66 4.29
CA GLY A 121 0.49 -8.73 5.72
C GLY A 121 0.83 -7.44 6.46
N ALA A 122 1.88 -6.73 6.04
CA ALA A 122 2.28 -5.44 6.60
C ALA A 122 1.48 -4.24 6.08
N THR A 123 1.04 -4.30 4.81
CA THR A 123 0.29 -3.21 4.17
C THR A 123 -1.07 -2.98 4.82
N ILE A 124 -1.76 -4.04 5.21
CA ILE A 124 -3.13 -3.97 5.74
C ILE A 124 -3.22 -3.22 7.08
N PRO A 125 -2.36 -3.51 8.09
CA PRO A 125 -2.27 -2.72 9.31
C PRO A 125 -2.02 -1.23 9.04
N ILE A 126 -1.13 -0.90 8.11
CA ILE A 126 -0.84 0.50 7.75
C ILE A 126 -2.04 1.20 7.14
N LEU A 127 -2.73 0.57 6.18
CA LEU A 127 -3.95 1.13 5.62
C LEU A 127 -5.04 1.38 6.68
N SER A 128 -5.10 0.50 7.68
CA SER A 128 -6.09 0.58 8.77
C SER A 128 -5.78 1.68 9.79
N GLN A 129 -4.49 1.92 10.07
CA GLN A 129 -4.04 2.93 11.02
C GLN A 129 -3.94 4.33 10.38
N SER A 130 -3.60 4.43 9.10
CA SER A 130 -3.38 5.70 8.40
C SER A 130 -4.67 6.35 7.87
N LYS A 131 -5.71 6.46 8.70
CA LYS A 131 -7.00 7.07 8.29
C LYS A 131 -6.88 8.57 7.97
N ASP A 132 -5.85 9.23 8.51
CA ASP A 132 -5.50 10.62 8.23
C ASP A 132 -4.91 10.84 6.82
N ILE A 133 -4.43 9.77 6.17
CA ILE A 133 -3.90 9.84 4.81
C ILE A 133 -5.07 9.89 3.80
N PRO A 134 -5.03 10.81 2.81
CA PRO A 134 -6.09 10.94 1.81
C PRO A 134 -6.44 9.60 1.13
N THR A 135 -7.73 9.35 0.90
CA THR A 135 -8.23 8.12 0.29
C THR A 135 -7.57 7.82 -1.05
N LYS A 136 -7.36 8.83 -1.90
CA LYS A 136 -6.65 8.71 -3.19
C LYS A 136 -5.24 8.14 -3.00
N THR A 137 -4.53 8.59 -1.98
CA THR A 137 -3.18 8.12 -1.64
C THR A 137 -3.20 6.69 -1.10
N ARG A 138 -4.15 6.35 -0.22
CA ARG A 138 -4.33 4.96 0.25
C ARG A 138 -4.63 4.00 -0.90
N LEU A 139 -5.45 4.42 -1.87
CA LEU A 139 -5.73 3.66 -3.09
C LEU A 139 -4.49 3.49 -3.98
N LEU A 140 -3.57 4.47 -4.02
CA LEU A 140 -2.29 4.35 -4.73
C LEU A 140 -1.44 3.19 -4.18
N LEU A 141 -1.33 3.06 -2.85
CA LEU A 141 -0.61 1.95 -2.22
C LEU A 141 -1.24 0.61 -2.56
N ILE A 142 -2.57 0.50 -2.46
CA ILE A 142 -3.27 -0.75 -2.80
C ILE A 142 -2.99 -1.16 -4.25
N ARG A 143 -3.11 -0.23 -5.20
CA ARG A 143 -2.82 -0.49 -6.62
C ARG A 143 -1.39 -0.97 -6.83
N ALA A 144 -0.42 -0.35 -6.15
CA ALA A 144 0.97 -0.76 -6.23
C ALA A 144 1.17 -2.21 -5.76
N VAL A 145 0.48 -2.63 -4.69
CA VAL A 145 0.54 -4.01 -4.20
C VAL A 145 -0.14 -4.98 -5.16
N GLU A 146 -1.31 -4.63 -5.69
CA GLU A 146 -2.00 -5.45 -6.68
C GLU A 146 -1.14 -5.69 -7.93
N ASP A 147 -0.45 -4.65 -8.41
CA ASP A 147 0.47 -4.70 -9.54
C ASP A 147 1.65 -5.66 -9.31
N VAL A 148 2.25 -5.63 -8.11
CA VAL A 148 3.33 -6.56 -7.75
C VAL A 148 2.81 -7.99 -7.79
N LEU A 149 1.67 -8.23 -7.17
CA LEU A 149 1.11 -9.56 -7.01
C LEU A 149 0.54 -10.15 -8.28
N ALA A 150 0.07 -9.34 -9.23
CA ALA A 150 -0.42 -9.82 -10.51
C ALA A 150 0.62 -10.70 -11.23
N THR A 151 1.91 -10.46 -10.98
CA THR A 151 3.04 -11.14 -11.64
C THR A 151 3.52 -12.42 -10.96
N LEU A 152 2.87 -12.86 -9.88
CA LEU A 152 3.35 -13.94 -9.02
C LEU A 152 2.32 -15.06 -8.86
N ASP A 153 2.82 -16.29 -8.79
CA ASP A 153 2.05 -17.43 -8.31
C ASP A 153 1.78 -17.27 -6.82
N LYS A 154 0.50 -17.28 -6.46
CA LYS A 154 0.06 -16.96 -5.10
C LYS A 154 -0.23 -18.25 -4.33
N SER A 155 0.45 -18.39 -3.20
CA SER A 155 0.11 -19.35 -2.14
C SER A 155 -1.34 -19.12 -1.67
N PRO A 156 -2.00 -20.09 -1.01
CA PRO A 156 -3.29 -19.85 -0.37
C PRO A 156 -3.29 -18.63 0.57
N LYS A 157 -2.19 -18.44 1.33
CA LYS A 157 -1.98 -17.28 2.21
C LYS A 157 -1.90 -15.98 1.43
N GLY A 158 -1.14 -15.93 0.33
CA GLY A 158 -1.06 -14.76 -0.54
C GLY A 158 -2.41 -14.44 -1.20
N ARG A 159 -3.20 -15.45 -1.59
CA ARG A 159 -4.57 -15.26 -2.11
C ARG A 159 -5.50 -14.68 -1.05
N TYR A 160 -5.44 -15.21 0.17
CA TYR A 160 -6.20 -14.69 1.31
C TYR A 160 -5.86 -13.22 1.59
N ARG A 161 -4.57 -12.90 1.73
CA ARG A 161 -4.11 -11.53 2.02
C ARG A 161 -4.41 -10.55 0.90
N LEU A 162 -4.33 -10.99 -0.36
CA LEU A 162 -4.75 -10.16 -1.50
C LEU A 162 -6.27 -9.90 -1.48
N ALA A 163 -7.08 -10.89 -1.12
CA ALA A 163 -8.52 -10.70 -0.97
C ALA A 163 -8.85 -9.72 0.16
N GLU A 164 -8.11 -9.80 1.27
CA GLU A 164 -8.23 -8.86 2.39
C GLU A 164 -7.86 -7.43 1.96
N LEU A 165 -6.74 -7.25 1.26
CA LEU A 165 -6.36 -5.95 0.70
C LEU A 165 -7.41 -5.38 -0.26
N ARG A 166 -7.99 -6.22 -1.12
CA ARG A 166 -9.05 -5.82 -2.05
C ARG A 166 -10.38 -5.52 -1.35
N MET A 167 -10.64 -6.17 -0.21
CA MET A 167 -11.76 -5.80 0.66
C MET A 167 -11.55 -4.36 1.17
N HIS A 168 -10.36 -4.03 1.68
CA HIS A 168 -10.03 -2.66 2.08
C HIS A 168 -10.20 -1.65 0.94
N ARG A 169 -9.82 -2.01 -0.30
CA ARG A 169 -10.12 -1.19 -1.48
C ARG A 169 -11.62 -0.96 -1.64
N GLY A 170 -12.42 -2.02 -1.55
CA GLY A 170 -13.87 -1.96 -1.65
C GLY A 170 -14.47 -0.99 -0.62
N LEU A 171 -14.02 -1.07 0.63
CA LEU A 171 -14.44 -0.17 1.71
C LEU A 171 -14.07 1.29 1.44
N LEU A 172 -12.83 1.56 1.02
CA LEU A 172 -12.39 2.92 0.68
C LEU A 172 -13.18 3.54 -0.47
N MET A 173 -13.61 2.73 -1.44
CA MET A 173 -14.45 3.18 -2.54
C MET A 173 -15.90 3.37 -2.11
N ALA A 174 -16.40 2.52 -1.21
CA ALA A 174 -17.73 2.63 -0.65
C ALA A 174 -17.95 3.85 0.26
N ASP A 175 -16.87 4.41 0.82
CA ASP A 175 -16.90 5.68 1.56
C ASP A 175 -16.95 6.92 0.65
N SER A 176 -16.92 6.76 -0.68
CA SER A 176 -17.02 7.87 -1.64
C SER A 176 -18.43 8.49 -1.63
N LYS A 177 -18.50 9.78 -1.93
CA LYS A 177 -19.77 10.47 -2.19
C LYS A 177 -20.32 10.22 -3.60
N GLN A 178 -19.50 9.64 -4.49
CA GLN A 178 -19.88 9.38 -5.87
C GLN A 178 -20.57 8.02 -5.97
N PRO A 179 -21.84 7.92 -6.39
CA PRO A 179 -22.57 6.64 -6.43
C PRO A 179 -21.86 5.54 -7.22
N ASN A 180 -21.18 5.90 -8.31
CA ASN A 180 -20.41 4.96 -9.13
C ASN A 180 -19.23 4.32 -8.38
N ASP A 181 -18.56 5.09 -7.51
CA ASP A 181 -17.47 4.55 -6.68
C ASP A 181 -18.02 3.60 -5.63
N VAL A 182 -19.18 3.91 -5.06
CA VAL A 182 -19.84 3.06 -4.05
C VAL A 182 -20.29 1.74 -4.66
N ASP A 183 -20.93 1.77 -5.83
CA ASP A 183 -21.28 0.55 -6.57
C ASP A 183 -20.05 -0.30 -6.90
N LEU A 184 -18.97 0.33 -7.36
CA LEU A 184 -17.71 -0.36 -7.61
C LEU A 184 -17.13 -0.96 -6.32
N GLY A 185 -17.21 -0.25 -5.20
CA GLY A 185 -16.85 -0.74 -3.87
C GLY A 185 -17.63 -1.99 -3.47
N LEU A 186 -18.95 -1.96 -3.61
CA LEU A 186 -19.83 -3.10 -3.35
C LEU A 186 -19.52 -4.30 -4.26
N ARG A 187 -19.28 -4.07 -5.55
CA ARG A 187 -18.88 -5.14 -6.49
C ARG A 187 -17.56 -5.79 -6.08
N LEU A 188 -16.57 -4.98 -5.67
CA LEU A 188 -15.29 -5.50 -5.17
C LEU A 188 -15.48 -6.35 -3.91
N LEU A 189 -16.32 -5.90 -2.97
CA LEU A 189 -16.63 -6.65 -1.75
C LEU A 189 -17.29 -8.00 -2.07
N ARG A 190 -18.30 -8.04 -2.96
CA ARG A 190 -18.93 -9.30 -3.41
C ARG A 190 -17.92 -10.28 -4.02
N GLN A 191 -17.00 -9.77 -4.84
CA GLN A 191 -15.93 -10.58 -5.41
C GLN A 191 -15.01 -11.16 -4.31
N GLN A 192 -14.68 -10.37 -3.29
CA GLN A 192 -13.82 -10.84 -2.20
C GLN A 192 -14.55 -11.86 -1.31
N ALA A 193 -15.84 -11.67 -1.02
CA ALA A 193 -16.65 -12.67 -0.33
C ALA A 193 -16.60 -14.02 -1.05
N THR A 194 -16.71 -14.02 -2.38
CA THR A 194 -16.61 -15.24 -3.20
C THR A 194 -15.23 -15.91 -3.07
N ILE A 195 -14.16 -15.13 -3.04
CA ILE A 195 -12.79 -15.66 -2.87
C ILE A 195 -12.63 -16.26 -1.46
N PHE A 196 -13.08 -15.55 -0.42
CA PHE A 196 -13.05 -16.06 0.95
C PHE A 196 -13.88 -17.32 1.11
N SER A 197 -15.07 -17.43 0.50
CA SER A 197 -15.87 -18.66 0.52
C SER A 197 -15.14 -19.83 -0.13
N LYS A 198 -14.45 -19.61 -1.26
CA LYS A 198 -13.63 -20.64 -1.91
C LYS A 198 -12.44 -21.09 -1.06
N LEU A 199 -11.86 -20.18 -0.27
CA LEU A 199 -10.78 -20.51 0.67
C LEU A 199 -11.33 -21.23 1.93
N ALA A 200 -12.49 -20.82 2.43
CA ALA A 200 -13.17 -21.44 3.56
C ALA A 200 -13.61 -22.89 3.23
N ALA A 201 -14.09 -23.14 2.01
CA ALA A 201 -14.41 -24.49 1.54
C ALA A 201 -13.19 -25.43 1.48
N LYS A 202 -11.98 -24.87 1.51
CA LYS A 202 -10.71 -25.62 1.62
C LYS A 202 -10.14 -25.59 3.05
N SER A 203 -10.95 -25.21 4.03
CA SER A 203 -10.59 -25.10 5.44
C SER A 203 -9.41 -24.16 5.71
N TYR A 204 -9.23 -23.10 4.90
CA TYR A 204 -8.22 -22.10 5.19
C TYR A 204 -8.62 -21.25 6.41
N GLU A 205 -7.72 -21.18 7.39
CA GLU A 205 -7.93 -20.47 8.65
C GLU A 205 -8.35 -19.01 8.45
N GLY A 206 -9.33 -18.54 9.22
CA GLY A 206 -9.86 -17.17 9.16
C GLY A 206 -10.75 -16.85 7.94
N ALA A 207 -10.79 -17.71 6.91
CA ALA A 207 -11.55 -17.43 5.68
C ALA A 207 -13.07 -17.36 5.92
N SER A 208 -13.62 -18.20 6.81
CA SER A 208 -15.06 -18.15 7.14
C SER A 208 -15.43 -16.83 7.82
N GLU A 209 -14.64 -16.41 8.81
CA GLU A 209 -14.83 -15.14 9.52
C GLU A 209 -14.78 -13.95 8.55
N MET A 210 -13.88 -13.98 7.57
CA MET A 210 -13.80 -12.94 6.55
C MET A 210 -15.02 -12.90 5.62
N VAL A 211 -15.65 -14.04 5.31
CA VAL A 211 -16.92 -14.03 4.55
C VAL A 211 -17.98 -13.25 5.32
N ASP A 212 -18.11 -13.52 6.61
CA ASP A 212 -19.12 -12.90 7.46
C ASP A 212 -18.85 -11.40 7.63
N LYS A 213 -17.58 -11.02 7.85
CA LYS A 213 -17.16 -9.60 7.88
C LYS A 213 -17.49 -8.87 6.59
N VAL A 214 -17.19 -9.45 5.43
CA VAL A 214 -17.48 -8.81 4.15
C VAL A 214 -18.99 -8.64 3.94
N LYS A 215 -19.79 -9.64 4.31
CA LYS A 215 -21.26 -9.53 4.27
C LYS A 215 -21.78 -8.42 5.17
N ALA A 216 -21.29 -8.34 6.41
CA ALA A 216 -21.66 -7.28 7.34
C ALA A 216 -21.37 -5.89 6.76
N TYR A 217 -20.17 -5.68 6.21
CA TYR A 217 -19.83 -4.41 5.56
C TYR A 217 -20.75 -4.07 4.38
N MET A 218 -21.10 -5.05 3.53
CA MET A 218 -21.99 -4.82 2.40
C MET A 218 -23.40 -4.39 2.86
N GLU A 219 -23.93 -4.99 3.93
CA GLU A 219 -25.22 -4.59 4.50
C GLU A 219 -25.17 -3.18 5.10
N GLU A 220 -24.09 -2.84 5.82
CA GLU A 220 -23.90 -1.48 6.36
C GLU A 220 -23.83 -0.41 5.27
N ILE A 221 -23.09 -0.69 4.18
CA ILE A 221 -22.97 0.23 3.04
C ILE A 221 -24.32 0.38 2.33
N LYS A 222 -25.04 -0.74 2.13
CA LYS A 222 -26.36 -0.71 1.49
C LYS A 222 -27.35 0.11 2.30
N LYS A 223 -27.39 -0.08 3.63
CA LYS A 223 -28.23 0.71 4.52
C LYS A 223 -27.92 2.21 4.40
N LYS A 224 -26.64 2.60 4.40
CA LYS A 224 -26.24 4.01 4.23
C LYS A 224 -26.69 4.60 2.88
N LEU A 225 -26.66 3.81 1.81
CA LEU A 225 -27.16 4.23 0.49
C LEU A 225 -28.67 4.44 0.50
N ASP A 226 -29.41 3.49 1.08
CA ASP A 226 -30.87 3.58 1.18
C ASP A 226 -31.29 4.80 2.00
N ASP A 227 -30.58 5.08 3.11
CA ASP A 227 -30.79 6.27 3.95
C ASP A 227 -30.50 7.59 3.20
N GLN A 228 -29.50 7.62 2.31
CA GLN A 228 -29.17 8.81 1.50
C GLN A 228 -30.18 9.07 0.36
N ILE A 229 -30.84 8.04 -0.15
CA ILE A 229 -31.87 8.17 -1.19
C ILE A 229 -33.20 8.65 -0.57
N ALA A 230 -33.45 8.32 0.69
CA ALA A 230 -34.66 8.69 1.42
C ALA A 230 -34.66 10.12 2.00
N SER A 231 -33.48 10.76 2.09
CA SER A 231 -33.28 12.13 2.60
C SER A 231 -33.29 13.19 1.49
#